data_AF-A0A3N7GI90-F1
#
_entry.id   AF-A0A3N7GI90-F1
#
_cell.length_a   1.000
_cell.length_b   1.000
_cell.length_c   1.000
_cell.angle_alpha   90.00
_cell.angle_beta   90.00
_cell.angle_gamma   90.00
#
_symmetry.space_group_name_H-M   'P 1'
#
loop_
_entity.id
_entity.type
_entity.pdbx_description
1 polymer ?
#
loop_
_entity_poly.entity_id
_entity_poly.type
_entity_poly.pdbx_seq_one_letter_code
_entity_poly.pdbx_strand_id
1 'polypeptide(L)' 'MLEAPRIYPTFRFRNAAAMIDWLEKAFGFTIHAKYMDGDKVAHAELAFGSSMI' A
#
# COMPACT_ATOMS: atom_id res chain seq x y z
N MET A 1 -10.74 8.77 20.90
CA MET A 1 -10.54 9.36 19.56
C MET A 1 -9.35 10.29 19.60
N LEU A 2 -8.31 9.96 18.85
CA LEU A 2 -7.33 10.90 18.31
C LEU A 2 -6.64 10.20 17.13
N GLU A 3 -6.72 10.75 15.92
CA GLU A 3 -5.95 10.23 14.77
C GLU A 3 -5.08 11.33 14.16
N ALA A 4 -3.84 11.38 14.63
CA ALA A 4 -2.71 12.04 14.00
C ALA A 4 -1.49 11.16 14.33
N PRO A 5 -0.44 11.04 13.51
CA PRO A 5 -0.08 11.74 12.28
C PRO A 5 -0.14 10.84 11.03
N ARG A 6 -0.12 11.45 9.84
CA ARG A 6 -0.15 10.76 8.54
C ARG A 6 1.20 10.90 7.86
N ILE A 7 2.06 9.92 8.09
CA ILE A 7 3.26 9.75 7.27
C ILE A 7 2.83 8.93 6.07
N TYR A 8 3.09 9.43 4.87
CA TYR A 8 2.83 8.76 3.60
C TYR A 8 4.18 8.32 3.02
N PRO A 9 4.79 7.26 3.55
CA PRO A 9 6.06 6.79 3.02
C PRO A 9 5.81 6.13 1.67
N THR A 10 6.51 6.57 0.63
CA THR A 10 6.51 5.84 -0.63
C THR A 10 7.56 4.74 -0.59
N PHE A 11 7.12 3.50 -0.75
CA PHE A 11 8.03 2.36 -0.87
C PHE A 11 8.25 1.98 -2.33
N ARG A 12 9.48 1.59 -2.66
CA ARG A 12 9.81 0.99 -3.95
C ARG A 12 10.22 -0.46 -3.76
N PHE A 13 9.48 -1.35 -4.41
CA PHE A 13 9.76 -2.78 -4.40
C PHE A 13 10.14 -3.24 -5.79
N ARG A 14 11.07 -4.20 -5.87
CA ARG A 14 11.40 -4.87 -7.14
C ARG A 14 10.18 -5.61 -7.73
N ASN A 15 9.31 -6.14 -6.86
CA ASN A 15 8.03 -6.72 -7.23
C ASN A 15 6.94 -6.15 -6.31
N ALA A 16 6.35 -5.02 -6.71
CA ALA A 16 5.32 -4.34 -5.93
C ALA A 16 4.03 -5.16 -5.84
N ALA A 17 3.64 -5.89 -6.89
CA ALA A 17 2.44 -6.73 -6.89
C ALA A 17 2.53 -7.81 -5.80
N ALA A 18 3.64 -8.55 -5.74
CA ALA A 18 3.84 -9.56 -4.70
C ALA A 18 3.91 -8.97 -3.29
N MET A 19 4.42 -7.75 -3.14
CA MET A 19 4.48 -7.10 -1.83
C MET A 19 3.09 -6.64 -1.36
N ILE A 20 2.26 -6.13 -2.26
CA ILE A 20 0.85 -5.80 -1.97
C ILE A 20 0.13 -7.05 -1.44
N ASP A 21 0.19 -8.16 -2.16
CA ASP A 21 -0.46 -9.42 -1.75
C ASP A 21 0.02 -9.91 -0.38
N TRP A 22 1.31 -9.71 -0.09
CA TRP A 22 1.89 -10.07 1.20
C TRP A 22 1.43 -9.14 2.33
N LEU A 23 1.38 -7.82 2.10
CA LEU A 23 0.91 -6.84 3.09
C LEU A 23 -0.56 -7.04 3.45
N GLU A 24 -1.41 -7.37 2.47
CA GLU A 24 -2.81 -7.75 2.70
C GLU A 24 -2.88 -9.01 3.59
N LYS A 25 -2.14 -10.06 3.26
CA LYS A 25 -2.20 -11.34 3.99
C LYS A 25 -1.57 -11.29 5.39
N ALA A 26 -0.43 -10.60 5.53
CA ALA A 26 0.35 -10.63 6.76
C ALA A 26 -0.19 -9.65 7.81
N PHE A 27 -0.68 -8.49 7.38
CA PHE A 27 -1.10 -7.42 8.29
C PHE A 27 -2.55 -6.97 8.10
N GLY A 28 -3.22 -7.35 7.00
CA GLY A 28 -4.57 -6.89 6.72
C GLY A 28 -4.63 -5.47 6.16
N PHE A 29 -3.61 -5.05 5.41
CA PHE A 29 -3.75 -3.85 4.57
C PHE A 29 -4.91 -4.01 3.60
N THR A 30 -5.51 -2.89 3.19
CA THR A 30 -6.52 -2.85 2.14
C THR A 30 -6.04 -1.93 1.01
N ILE A 31 -6.30 -2.33 -0.23
CA ILE A 31 -5.98 -1.50 -1.39
C ILE A 31 -6.98 -0.33 -1.45
N HIS A 32 -6.47 0.90 -1.32
CA HIS A 32 -7.24 2.11 -1.58
C HIS A 32 -7.21 2.50 -3.06
N ALA A 33 -6.01 2.44 -3.67
CA ALA A 33 -5.82 2.64 -5.10
C ALA A 33 -4.71 1.73 -5.63
N LYS A 34 -4.83 1.28 -6.88
CA LYS A 34 -3.81 0.51 -7.59
C LYS A 34 -3.90 0.78 -9.08
N TYR A 35 -2.87 1.41 -9.62
CA TYR A 35 -2.74 1.71 -11.04
C TYR A 35 -1.60 0.89 -11.63
N MET A 36 -1.90 0.20 -12.74
CA MET A 36 -0.96 -0.67 -13.43
C MET A 36 -0.41 0.03 -14.67
N ASP A 37 0.86 -0.22 -14.97
CA ASP A 37 1.51 0.04 -16.25
C ASP A 37 2.06 -1.30 -16.77
N GLY A 38 1.28 -1.94 -17.65
CA GLY A 38 1.53 -3.32 -18.06
C GLY A 38 1.49 -4.29 -16.88
N ASP A 39 2.59 -5.00 -16.65
CA ASP A 39 2.78 -5.96 -15.57
C ASP A 39 3.29 -5.32 -14.26
N LYS A 40 3.58 -4.02 -14.27
CA LYS A 40 4.12 -3.28 -13.12
C LYS A 40 3.04 -2.45 -12.45
N VAL A 41 3.18 -2.32 -11.13
CA VAL A 41 2.39 -1.33 -10.38
C VAL A 41 3.05 0.03 -10.60
N ALA A 42 2.37 0.92 -11.31
CA ALA A 42 2.82 2.29 -11.53
C ALA A 42 2.65 3.13 -10.26
N HIS A 43 1.54 2.94 -9.56
CA HIS A 43 1.21 3.59 -8.30
C HIS A 43 0.24 2.72 -7.50
N ALA A 44 0.40 2.67 -6.18
CA ALA A 44 -0.57 2.06 -5.29
C ALA A 44 -0.61 2.80 -3.95
N GLU A 45 -1.78 2.79 -3.34
CA GLU A 45 -2.05 3.34 -2.01
C GLU A 45 -2.74 2.25 -1.19
N LEU A 46 -2.14 1.92 -0.05
CA LEU A 46 -2.65 0.88 0.84
C LEU A 46 -2.93 1.46 2.23
N ALA A 47 -4.10 1.10 2.77
CA ALA A 47 -4.54 1.55 4.08
C ALA A 47 -4.36 0.46 5.14
N PHE A 48 -3.93 0.84 6.34
CA PHE A 48 -3.94 0.00 7.54
C PHE A 48 -4.34 0.84 8.76
N GLY A 49 -5.57 0.67 9.21
CA GLY A 49 -6.18 1.59 10.18
C GLY A 49 -6.20 3.02 9.61
N SER A 50 -5.49 3.92 10.28
CA SER A 50 -5.34 5.33 9.92
C SER A 50 -4.17 5.64 8.99
N SER A 51 -3.30 4.66 8.78
CA SER A 51 -2.07 4.81 8.00
C SER A 51 -2.33 4.58 6.51
N MET A 52 -1.60 5.32 5.67
CA MET A 52 -1.58 5.15 4.22
C MET A 52 -0.14 5.08 3.75
N ILE A 53 0.18 4.10 2.92
CA ILE A 53 1.51 3.90 2.32
C ILE A 53 1.41 3.73 0.81
#